data_AF-A0A968MG10-F1
#
_entry.id   AF-A0A968MG10-F1
#
_cell.length_a   1.000
_cell.length_b   1.000
_cell.length_c   1.000
_cell.angle_alpha   90.00
_cell.angle_beta   90.00
_cell.angle_gamma   90.00
#
_symmetry.space_group_name_H-M   'P 1'
#
loop_
_entity.id
_entity.type
_entity.pdbx_description
1 polymer ?
#
loop_
_entity_poly.entity_id
_entity_poly.type
_entity_poly.pdbx_seq_one_letter_code
_entity_poly.pdbx_strand_id
1 'polypeptide(L)' 'MVSSKMYITGGIGSLHENEGFGEPFDLPNLTAYTEICAAISFSMWNSRMFRLDQDGKYMDVLELTLYK' A
#
# COMPACT_ATOMS: atom_id res chain seq x y z
N MET A 1 3.22 5.97 5.87
CA MET A 1 2.60 5.31 4.70
C MET A 1 1.35 4.57 5.14
N VAL A 2 1.44 3.43 5.83
CA VAL A 2 0.28 2.63 6.29
C VAL A 2 -0.72 3.45 7.11
N SER A 3 -0.25 4.37 7.97
CA SER A 3 -1.11 5.18 8.85
C SER A 3 -1.88 6.32 8.18
N SER A 4 -1.57 6.68 6.91
CA SER A 4 -2.14 7.89 6.31
C SER A 4 -2.27 7.89 4.79
N LYS A 5 -1.65 6.96 4.06
CA LYS A 5 -1.59 6.94 2.59
C LYS A 5 -1.84 5.54 1.99
N MET A 6 -2.59 4.71 2.70
CA MET A 6 -2.97 3.36 2.27
C MET A 6 -4.48 3.24 2.26
N TYR A 7 -5.04 2.70 1.18
CA TYR A 7 -6.46 2.41 1.08
C TYR A 7 -6.84 1.20 1.94
N ILE A 8 -8.12 1.05 2.26
CA ILE A 8 -8.62 -0.08 3.08
C ILE A 8 -8.35 -1.45 2.43
N THR A 9 -8.16 -1.49 1.11
CA THR A 9 -7.82 -2.69 0.34
C THR A 9 -6.31 -2.96 0.26
N GLY A 10 -5.47 -2.22 0.98
CA GLY A 10 -4.00 -2.32 0.87
C GLY A 10 -3.40 -1.62 -0.36
N GLY A 11 -4.23 -1.05 -1.23
CA GLY A 11 -3.78 -0.25 -2.37
C GLY A 11 -3.01 1.02 -1.94
N ILE A 12 -2.02 1.42 -2.75
CA ILE A 12 -1.24 2.64 -2.57
C ILE A 12 -1.15 3.42 -3.88
N GLY A 13 -1.02 4.75 -3.78
CA GLY A 13 -1.04 5.68 -4.91
C GLY A 13 -2.45 6.24 -5.17
N SER A 14 -2.62 7.54 -4.90
CA SER A 14 -3.90 8.24 -5.04
C SER A 14 -3.96 9.15 -6.27
N LEU A 15 -2.81 9.50 -6.86
CA LEU A 15 -2.73 10.44 -7.98
C LEU A 15 -2.49 9.71 -9.31
N HIS A 16 -3.31 10.01 -10.32
CA HIS A 16 -3.14 9.47 -11.67
C HIS A 16 -2.06 10.20 -12.48
N GLU A 17 -1.84 11.49 -12.23
CA GLU A 17 -0.96 12.35 -13.05
C GLU A 17 0.51 11.93 -13.03
N ASN A 18 0.95 11.32 -11.92
CA ASN A 18 2.33 10.89 -11.71
C ASN A 18 2.43 9.50 -11.09
N GLU A 19 1.32 8.74 -11.06
CA GLU A 19 1.25 7.41 -10.46
C GLU A 19 1.75 7.38 -9.00
N GLY A 20 1.54 8.50 -8.31
CA GLY A 20 2.23 8.83 -7.08
C GLY A 20 1.34 8.86 -5.83
N PHE A 21 2.00 9.16 -4.70
CA PHE A 21 1.32 9.44 -3.44
C PHE A 21 0.81 10.88 -3.41
N GLY A 22 -0.46 11.06 -3.07
CA GLY A 22 -1.01 12.37 -2.69
C GLY A 22 -0.63 12.77 -1.26
N GLU A 23 -1.32 13.77 -0.73
CA GLU A 23 -1.13 14.27 0.62
C GLU A 23 -1.55 13.24 1.69
N PRO A 24 -1.10 13.37 2.96
CA PRO A 24 -1.61 12.54 4.04
C PRO A 24 -3.14 12.60 4.12
N PHE A 25 -3.78 11.44 4.20
CA PHE A 25 -5.24 11.26 4.23
C PHE A 25 -5.99 11.62 2.94
N ASP A 26 -5.28 11.91 1.85
CA ASP A 26 -5.85 12.07 0.51
C ASP A 26 -6.07 10.69 -0.15
N LEU A 27 -7.24 10.09 0.14
CA LEU A 27 -7.62 8.74 -0.29
C LEU A 27 -8.98 8.72 -1.01
N PRO A 28 -9.13 9.39 -2.18
CA PRO A 28 -10.37 9.37 -2.93
C PRO A 28 -10.62 7.97 -3.52
N ASN A 29 -11.83 7.45 -3.38
CA ASN A 29 -12.16 6.09 -3.84
C ASN A 29 -12.31 5.98 -5.37
N LEU A 30 -13.05 6.92 -5.98
CA LEU A 30 -13.39 6.84 -7.41
C LEU A 30 -12.17 7.06 -8.32
N THR A 31 -11.26 7.93 -7.90
CA THR A 31 -10.06 8.32 -8.67
C THR A 31 -8.78 7.71 -8.07
N ALA A 32 -8.91 6.64 -7.28
CA ALA A 32 -7.77 5.93 -6.72
C ALA A 32 -6.95 5.28 -7.84
N TYR A 33 -5.63 5.54 -7.90
CA TYR A 33 -4.78 4.91 -8.91
C TYR A 33 -4.55 3.43 -8.56
N THR A 34 -4.01 3.16 -7.36
CA THR A 34 -3.88 1.82 -6.76
C THR A 34 -3.34 0.74 -7.71
N GLU A 35 -2.26 1.10 -8.41
CA GLU A 35 -1.63 0.28 -9.43
C GLU A 35 -1.22 -1.12 -8.94
N ILE A 36 -1.29 -2.12 -9.82
CA ILE A 36 -0.89 -3.50 -9.50
C ILE A 36 0.62 -3.60 -9.24
N CYS A 37 1.46 -2.88 -9.99
CA CYS A 37 2.92 -2.87 -9.73
C CYS A 37 3.25 -2.30 -8.35
N ALA A 38 2.52 -1.26 -7.93
CA ALA A 38 2.64 -0.71 -6.59
C ALA A 38 2.23 -1.74 -5.52
N ALA A 39 1.15 -2.51 -5.74
CA ALA A 39 0.73 -3.60 -4.85
C ALA A 39 1.79 -4.73 -4.75
N ILE A 40 2.39 -5.14 -5.87
CA ILE A 40 3.48 -6.15 -5.88
C ILE A 40 4.68 -5.62 -5.11
N SER A 41 5.10 -4.38 -5.38
CA SER A 41 6.23 -3.74 -4.72
C SER A 41 6.01 -3.58 -3.23
N PHE A 42 4.78 -3.27 -2.82
CA PHE A 42 4.41 -3.12 -1.41
C PHE A 42 4.35 -4.46 -0.68
N SER A 43 3.90 -5.52 -1.34
CA SER A 43 3.97 -6.90 -0.83
C SER A 43 5.44 -7.33 -0.64
N MET A 44 6.28 -7.03 -1.63
CA MET A 44 7.72 -7.25 -1.59
C MET A 44 8.42 -6.48 -0.46
N TRP A 45 8.01 -5.22 -0.22
CA TRP A 45 8.51 -4.39 0.87
C TRP A 45 8.16 -4.99 2.23
N ASN A 46 6.88 -5.30 2.47
CA ASN A 46 6.43 -5.87 3.74
C ASN A 46 7.06 -7.24 4.02
N SER A 47 7.23 -8.09 3.00
CA SER A 47 7.96 -9.36 3.17
C SER A 47 9.41 -9.16 3.63
N ARG A 48 10.09 -8.11 3.13
CA ARG A 48 11.45 -7.76 3.57
C ARG A 48 11.45 -7.19 4.99
N MET A 49 10.50 -6.33 5.33
CA MET A 49 10.38 -5.79 6.69
C MET A 49 10.11 -6.88 7.73
N PHE A 50 9.26 -7.86 7.41
CA PHE A 50 9.07 -9.02 8.27
C PHE A 50 10.38 -9.80 8.49
N ARG A 51 11.23 -9.96 7.47
CA ARG A 51 12.53 -10.62 7.62
C ARG A 51 13.54 -9.83 8.45
N LEU A 52 13.39 -8.50 8.53
CA LEU A 52 14.29 -7.63 9.31
C LEU A 52 13.90 -7.61 10.79
N ASP A 53 12.62 -7.43 11.09
CA ASP A 53 12.15 -7.15 12.46
C ASP A 53 11.30 -8.28 13.07
N GLN A 54 10.83 -9.24 12.26
CA GLN A 54 9.93 -10.33 12.67
C GLN A 54 8.61 -9.90 13.34
N ASP A 55 8.16 -8.68 13.05
CA ASP A 55 6.89 -8.16 13.55
C ASP A 55 5.72 -8.57 12.62
N GLY A 56 4.69 -9.18 13.19
CA GLY A 56 3.51 -9.67 12.47
C GLY A 56 2.77 -8.59 11.67
N LYS A 57 2.85 -7.32 12.10
CA LYS A 57 2.18 -6.19 11.42
C LYS A 57 2.52 -6.07 9.94
N TYR A 58 3.72 -6.49 9.54
CA TYR A 58 4.14 -6.46 8.13
C TYR A 58 3.42 -7.54 7.33
N MET A 59 3.18 -8.70 7.91
CA MET A 59 2.43 -9.77 7.25
C MET A 59 0.94 -9.43 7.14
N ASP A 60 0.37 -8.71 8.10
CA ASP A 60 -1.01 -8.21 8.02
C ASP A 60 -1.21 -7.29 6.80
N VAL A 61 -0.27 -6.35 6.59
CA VAL A 61 -0.31 -5.43 5.44
C VAL A 61 -0.07 -6.19 4.12
N LEU A 62 0.84 -7.17 4.12
CA LEU A 62 1.10 -8.02 2.97
C LEU A 62 -0.15 -8.82 2.57
N GLU A 63 -0.81 -9.46 3.53
CA GLU A 63 -2.05 -10.22 3.29
C GLU A 63 -3.13 -9.31 2.69
N LEU A 64 -3.37 -8.15 3.30
CA LEU A 64 -4.36 -7.20 2.81
C LEU A 64 -4.07 -6.75 1.37
N THR A 65 -2.80 -6.57 1.02
CA THR A 65 -2.39 -6.16 -0.34
C THR A 65 -2.54 -7.29 -1.37
N LEU A 66 -2.34 -8.55 -0.97
CA LEU A 66 -2.42 -9.71 -1.88
C LEU A 66 -3.85 -10.14 -2.19
N TYR A 67 -4.78 -9.99 -1.24
CA TYR A 67 -6.17 -10.45 -1.37
C TYR A 67 -7.17 -9.33 -1.71
N LYS A 68 -6.68 -8.26 -2.34
CA LYS A 68 -7.47 -7.14 -2.88
C LYS A 68 -8.45 -7.57 -3.98
#